data_AF-A0A358DZY5-F1
#
_entry.id   AF-A0A358DZY5-F1
#
_cell.length_a   1.000
_cell.length_b   1.000
_cell.length_c   1.000
_cell.angle_alpha   90.00
_cell.angle_beta   90.00
_cell.angle_gamma   90.00
#
_symmetry.space_group_name_H-M   'P 1'
#
loop_
_entity.id
_entity.type
_entity.pdbx_description
1 polymer ?
#
loop_
_entity_poly.entity_id
_entity_poly.type
_entity_poly.pdbx_seq_one_letter_code
_entity_poly.pdbx_strand_id
1 'polypeptide(L)'
;PGLQVQAKDGSWLDVPCDFGNLIVNIGDMLQEASGHYFPSTTHRVVNPDGADMTKSRISLPLFLHPRPDVVLSERHTAGSYLQERLRELGVI
;
A
#
# COMPACT_ATOMS: atom_id res chain seq x y z
N PRO A 1 -0.38 -4.94 17.76
CA PRO A 1 0.64 -5.33 16.77
C PRO A 1 0.03 -6.31 15.75
N GLY A 2 0.48 -6.32 14.50
CA GLY A 2 -0.07 -7.20 13.46
C GLY A 2 0.12 -6.72 12.03
N LEU A 3 0.53 -5.47 11.80
CA LEU A 3 0.93 -5.01 10.48
C LEU A 3 2.26 -5.67 10.08
N GLN A 4 2.30 -6.26 8.90
CA GLN A 4 3.46 -6.93 8.35
C GLN A 4 3.73 -6.47 6.91
N VAL A 5 5.00 -6.47 6.52
CA VAL A 5 5.46 -6.19 5.16
C VAL A 5 6.22 -7.39 4.61
N GLN A 6 6.06 -7.69 3.33
CA GLN A 6 6.74 -8.80 2.68
C GLN A 6 8.16 -8.40 2.29
N ALA A 7 9.15 -9.12 2.79
CA ALA A 7 10.54 -8.98 2.39
C ALA A 7 10.78 -9.59 1.00
N LYS A 8 11.94 -9.28 0.40
CA LYS A 8 12.33 -9.76 -0.94
C LYS A 8 12.48 -11.28 -1.03
N ASP A 9 12.78 -11.93 0.10
CA ASP A 9 12.86 -13.40 0.21
C ASP A 9 11.50 -14.07 0.42
N GLY A 10 10.41 -13.29 0.41
CA GLY A 10 9.04 -13.75 0.62
C GLY A 10 8.64 -13.89 2.10
N SER A 11 9.58 -13.69 3.04
CA SER A 11 9.28 -13.69 4.47
C SER A 11 8.45 -12.45 4.88
N TRP A 12 7.80 -12.53 6.04
CA TRP A 12 7.00 -11.43 6.57
C TRP A 12 7.74 -10.77 7.72
N LEU A 13 7.92 -9.45 7.64
CA LEU A 13 8.54 -8.63 8.67
C LEU A 13 7.46 -7.87 9.44
N ASP A 14 7.48 -7.94 10.76
CA ASP A 14 6.60 -7.16 11.62
C ASP A 14 6.97 -5.68 11.59
N VAL A 15 5.97 -4.82 11.48
CA VAL A 15 6.14 -3.37 11.55
C VAL A 15 5.94 -2.91 12.99
N PRO A 16 6.89 -2.15 13.59
CA PRO A 16 6.70 -1.56 14.91
C PRO A 16 5.51 -0.58 14.92
N CYS A 17 4.49 -0.86 15.73
CA CYS A 17 3.24 -0.09 15.78
C CYS A 17 2.99 0.53 17.17
N ASP A 18 4.05 1.03 17.82
CA ASP A 18 3.92 1.72 19.10
C ASP A 18 3.14 3.02 18.97
N PHE A 19 2.52 3.46 20.07
CA PHE A 19 1.83 4.74 20.09
C PHE A 19 2.78 5.89 19.74
N GLY A 20 2.34 6.76 18.85
CA GLY A 20 3.16 7.85 18.31
C GLY A 20 3.89 7.51 17.01
N ASN A 21 3.97 6.23 16.62
CA ASN A 21 4.52 5.87 15.31
C ASN A 21 3.52 6.22 14.20
N LEU A 22 4.05 6.80 13.11
CA LEU A 22 3.35 6.97 11.85
C LEU A 22 4.01 6.08 10.80
N ILE A 23 3.23 5.16 10.23
CA ILE A 23 3.71 4.28 9.16
C ILE A 23 3.38 4.90 7.81
N VAL A 24 4.37 4.98 6.93
CA VAL A 24 4.24 5.49 5.56
C VAL A 24 4.77 4.42 4.60
N ASN A 25 4.01 4.10 3.56
CA ASN A 25 4.40 3.17 2.52
C ASN A 25 4.30 3.80 1.13
N ILE A 26 5.02 3.20 0.19
CA ILE A 26 4.95 3.52 -1.24
C ILE A 26 3.76 2.79 -1.86
N GLY A 27 3.11 3.43 -2.84
CA GLY A 27 2.05 2.83 -3.64
C GLY A 27 2.43 2.74 -5.13
N ASP A 28 1.62 2.01 -5.89
CA ASP A 28 1.90 1.64 -7.30
C ASP A 28 2.20 2.85 -8.20
N MET A 29 1.47 3.96 -8.04
CA MET A 29 1.68 5.16 -8.87
C MET A 29 3.04 5.82 -8.62
N LEU A 30 3.57 5.78 -7.39
CA LEU A 30 4.91 6.30 -7.10
C LEU A 30 6.01 5.31 -7.54
N GLN A 31 5.72 4.01 -7.52
CA GLN A 31 6.61 3.01 -8.11
C GLN A 31 6.75 3.25 -9.63
N GLU A 32 5.65 3.45 -10.34
CA GLU A 32 5.65 3.80 -11.77
C GLU A 32 6.41 5.11 -12.01
N ALA A 33 6.11 6.15 -11.23
CA ALA A 33 6.72 7.47 -11.41
C ALA A 33 8.22 7.53 -11.11
N SER A 34 8.74 6.57 -10.35
CA SER A 34 10.16 6.48 -10.01
C SER A 34 10.94 5.49 -10.88
N GLY A 35 10.34 4.95 -11.95
CA GLY A 35 10.97 3.91 -12.77
C GLY A 35 11.33 2.68 -11.95
N HIS A 36 10.48 2.30 -10.99
CA HIS A 36 10.66 1.21 -10.04
C HIS A 36 11.82 1.39 -9.03
N TYR A 37 12.36 2.61 -8.85
CA TYR A 37 13.35 2.86 -7.79
C TYR A 37 12.73 2.68 -6.39
N PHE A 38 11.49 3.13 -6.19
CA PHE A 38 10.75 2.93 -4.94
C PHE A 38 9.69 1.82 -5.09
N PRO A 39 9.84 0.66 -4.43
CA PRO A 39 8.92 -0.45 -4.59
C PRO A 39 7.61 -0.29 -3.79
N SER A 40 6.48 -0.50 -4.45
CA SER A 40 5.17 -0.68 -3.83
C SER A 40 5.13 -2.07 -3.20
N THR A 41 5.34 -2.14 -1.88
CA THR A 41 5.60 -3.40 -1.19
C THR A 41 4.30 -4.01 -0.64
N THR A 42 4.14 -5.33 -0.83
CA THR A 42 3.02 -6.09 -0.27
C THR A 42 3.01 -6.00 1.25
N HIS A 43 1.87 -5.69 1.82
CA HIS A 43 1.66 -5.63 3.27
C HIS A 43 0.33 -6.26 3.66
N ARG A 44 0.21 -6.72 4.91
CA ARG A 44 -1.01 -7.31 5.47
C ARG A 44 -1.15 -6.98 6.95
N VAL A 45 -2.35 -7.17 7.48
CA VAL A 45 -2.59 -7.13 8.92
C VAL A 45 -3.05 -8.51 9.38
N VAL A 46 -2.28 -9.13 10.27
CA VAL A 46 -2.65 -10.40 10.92
C VAL A 46 -3.23 -10.15 12.31
N ASN A 47 -4.01 -11.10 12.80
CA ASN A 47 -4.38 -11.18 14.21
C ASN A 47 -3.37 -12.12 14.89
N PRO A 48 -2.45 -11.59 15.73
CA PRO A 48 -1.48 -12.44 16.42
C PRO A 48 -2.18 -13.32 17.46
N ASP A 49 -1.55 -14.44 17.81
CA ASP A 49 -2.02 -15.33 18.87
C ASP A 49 -2.16 -14.57 20.18
N GLY A 50 -3.29 -14.76 20.87
CA GLY A 50 -3.61 -14.05 22.11
C GLY A 50 -4.14 -12.63 21.91
N ALA A 51 -4.39 -12.18 20.68
CA ALA A 51 -5.11 -10.93 20.45
C ALA A 51 -6.53 -11.02 21.05
N ASP A 52 -6.90 -10.00 21.83
CA ASP A 52 -8.23 -9.90 22.43
C ASP A 52 -9.28 -9.59 21.35
N MET A 53 -10.03 -10.62 20.97
CA MET A 53 -11.09 -10.55 19.96
C MET A 53 -12.32 -9.76 20.42
N THR A 54 -12.41 -9.39 21.70
CA THR A 54 -13.51 -8.60 22.24
C THR A 54 -13.28 -7.09 22.11
N LYS A 55 -12.05 -6.67 21.79
CA LYS A 55 -11.67 -5.26 21.67
C LYS A 55 -11.80 -4.78 20.23
N SER A 56 -12.41 -3.61 20.06
CA SER A 56 -12.40 -2.90 18.78
C SER A 56 -11.01 -2.35 18.46
N ARG A 57 -10.66 -2.35 17.17
CA ARG A 57 -9.46 -1.72 16.62
C ARG A 57 -9.87 -0.63 15.65
N ILE A 58 -9.38 0.58 15.85
CA ILE A 58 -9.59 1.71 14.93
C ILE A 58 -8.25 2.04 14.26
N SER A 59 -8.32 2.35 12.96
CA SER A 59 -7.18 2.83 12.18
C SER A 59 -7.61 4.02 11.34
N LEU A 60 -6.67 4.92 11.05
CA LEU A 60 -6.92 6.16 10.32
C LEU A 60 -5.98 6.24 9.10
N PRO A 61 -6.15 5.36 8.08
CA PRO A 61 -5.30 5.41 6.90
C PRO A 61 -5.65 6.63 6.04
N LEU A 62 -4.62 7.33 5.58
CA LEU A 62 -4.74 8.40 4.59
C LEU A 62 -4.10 7.94 3.28
N PHE A 63 -4.90 7.87 2.22
CA PHE A 63 -4.41 7.52 0.88
C PHE A 63 -4.21 8.77 0.04
N LEU A 64 -2.96 9.19 -0.11
CA LEU A 64 -2.60 10.33 -0.95
C LEU A 64 -2.64 9.92 -2.43
N HIS A 65 -3.57 10.50 -3.18
CA HIS A 65 -3.70 10.27 -4.62
C HIS A 65 -3.22 11.49 -5.41
N PRO A 66 -2.44 11.31 -6.48
CA PRO A 66 -2.15 12.38 -7.42
C PRO A 66 -3.42 12.79 -8.17
N ARG A 67 -3.42 14.01 -8.73
CA ARG A 67 -4.49 14.40 -9.65
C ARG A 67 -4.46 13.52 -10.91
N PRO A 68 -5.62 13.23 -11.55
CA PRO A 68 -5.67 12.32 -12.70
C PRO A 68 -4.76 12.72 -13.88
N ASP A 69 -4.49 14.00 -14.06
CA ASP A 69 -3.69 14.58 -15.14
C ASP A 69 -2.17 14.53 -14.88
N VAL A 70 -1.74 14.13 -13.68
CA VAL A 70 -0.31 13.97 -13.37
C VAL A 70 0.29 12.86 -14.23
N VAL A 71 1.32 13.20 -14.99
CA VAL A 71 2.13 12.24 -15.74
C VAL A 71 3.00 11.46 -14.75
N LEU A 72 2.85 10.14 -14.72
CA LEU A 72 3.67 9.24 -13.92
C LEU A 72 4.91 8.81 -14.71
N SER A 73 4.71 8.38 -15.95
CA SER A 73 5.77 7.90 -16.84
C SER A 73 5.45 8.23 -18.30
N GLU A 74 6.33 7.82 -19.22
CA GLU A 74 6.04 7.89 -20.66
C GLU A 74 4.81 7.07 -21.07
N ARG A 75 4.39 6.11 -20.23
CA ARG A 75 3.27 5.21 -20.49
C ARG A 75 1.95 5.70 -19.91
N HIS A 76 1.99 6.37 -18.75
CA HIS A 76 0.79 6.62 -17.97
C HIS A 76 0.74 8.02 -17.35
N THR A 77 -0.45 8.62 -17.41
CA THR A 77 -0.95 9.52 -16.36
C THR A 77 -1.57 8.72 -15.22
N ALA A 78 -1.76 9.33 -14.06
CA ALA A 78 -2.48 8.71 -12.93
C ALA A 78 -3.89 8.25 -13.33
N GLY A 79 -4.62 9.05 -14.12
CA GLY A 79 -5.93 8.70 -14.63
C GLY A 79 -5.91 7.48 -15.55
N SER A 80 -4.98 7.43 -16.51
CA SER A 80 -4.85 6.27 -17.41
C SER A 80 -4.39 5.01 -16.69
N TYR A 81 -3.53 5.13 -15.67
CA TYR A 81 -3.06 4.00 -14.87
C TYR A 81 -4.23 3.35 -14.10
N LEU A 82 -5.07 4.18 -13.46
CA LEU A 82 -6.28 3.69 -12.80
C LEU A 82 -7.24 3.04 -13.80
N GLN A 83 -7.44 3.65 -14.97
CA GLN A 83 -8.34 3.10 -15.99
C GLN A 83 -7.86 1.74 -16.51
N GLU A 84 -6.56 1.56 -16.73
CA GLU A 84 -5.98 0.27 -17.10
C GLU A 84 -6.25 -0.78 -16.01
N ARG A 85 -5.99 -0.45 -14.74
CA ARG A 85 -6.28 -1.35 -13.61
C ARG A 85 -7.76 -1.74 -13.53
N LEU A 86 -8.68 -0.82 -13.80
CA LEU A 86 -10.12 -1.14 -13.83
C LEU A 86 -10.49 -2.13 -14.95
N ARG A 87 -9.84 -2.05 -16.11
CA ARG A 87 -10.01 -3.03 -17.21
C ARG A 87 -9.39 -4.38 -16.84
N GLU A 88 -8.20 -4.40 -16.25
CA GLU A 88 -7.54 -5.63 -15.77
C GLU A 88 -8.41 -6.40 -14.77
N LEU A 89 -9.15 -5.67 -13.93
CA LEU A 89 -10.09 -6.24 -12.96
C LEU A 89 -11.46 -6.61 -13.57
N GLY A 90 -11.69 -6.34 -14.85
CA GLY A 90 -12.95 -6.63 -15.54
C GLY A 90 -14.13 -5.78 -15.07
N VAL A 91 -13.89 -4.60 -14.51
CA VAL A 91 -14.94 -3.69 -14.02
C VAL A 91 -15.58 -2.90 -15.17
N ILE A 92 -14.81 -2.63 -16.22
CA ILE A 92 -15.20 -1.89 -17.44
C ILE A 92 -14.62 -2.54 -18.69
#